data_AF-A0A5N5SXB9-F1
#
_entry.id   AF-A0A5N5SXB9-F1
#
_cell.length_a   1.000
_cell.length_b   1.000
_cell.length_c   1.000
_cell.angle_alpha   90.00
_cell.angle_beta   90.00
_cell.angle_gamma   90.00
#
_symmetry.space_group_name_H-M   'P 1'
#
loop_
_entity.id
_entity.type
_entity.pdbx_description
1 polymer ?
#
loop_
_entity_poly.entity_id
_entity_poly.type
_entity_poly.pdbx_seq_one_letter_code
_entity_poly.pdbx_strand_id
1 'polypeptide(L)'
;MSYLGNKSPEEFLMGNRSFKPLPVALSLLTSYVSAISILGLSGESYANGMQFFTITLGIVMALNFSTYLLLPILYPLKLTTVNEYIELRFKSKALCSVIFLLSTVKNLFSSGITLFAPTIALVSITKLGYLTNIFLLGIVCTLYSSLGGIKAVIWTDVFQISVMMIGLISVLTIGASLNGGIIETLYIASKGGRLELFDMNLSPFVRHTFINTVASGFFHYLSLYSSDQINFQRICTVKSIKMAQRVISYNVFGIVLIFSLIFPSGLVAYANYAGCDPMALGIIKRKEEIIPYFVMDKLSFIPGLPGIFVATLVGGSL
;
A
#
# COMPACT_ATOMS: atom_id res chain seq x y z
N MET A 1 -27.70 16.16 -21.99
CA MET A 1 -26.96 14.95 -21.57
C MET A 1 -25.72 14.81 -22.45
N SER A 2 -24.55 15.27 -22.00
CA SER A 2 -23.34 15.43 -22.82
C SER A 2 -22.09 14.77 -22.19
N TYR A 3 -22.24 13.59 -21.58
CA TYR A 3 -21.16 12.95 -20.80
C TYR A 3 -20.36 11.85 -21.54
N LEU A 4 -20.59 11.61 -22.84
CA LEU A 4 -20.00 10.47 -23.56
C LEU A 4 -19.21 10.82 -24.84
N GLY A 5 -18.86 12.09 -25.08
CA GLY A 5 -18.19 12.51 -26.33
C GLY A 5 -16.73 12.93 -26.15
N ASN A 6 -15.80 12.19 -26.77
CA ASN A 6 -14.40 12.56 -27.10
C ASN A 6 -13.58 13.26 -26.00
N LYS A 7 -13.20 12.51 -24.95
CA LYS A 7 -12.01 12.90 -24.17
C LYS A 7 -10.77 12.60 -25.00
N SER A 8 -9.90 13.59 -25.22
CA SER A 8 -8.61 13.34 -25.87
C SER A 8 -7.83 12.28 -25.08
N PRO A 9 -6.93 11.48 -25.71
CA PRO A 9 -6.08 10.55 -24.98
C PRO A 9 -5.34 11.21 -23.81
N GLU A 10 -4.97 12.48 -23.97
CA GLU A 10 -4.35 13.29 -22.91
C GLU A 10 -5.32 13.59 -21.74
N GLU A 11 -6.59 13.85 -22.00
CA GLU A 11 -7.56 14.02 -20.92
C GLU A 11 -7.82 12.71 -20.16
N PHE A 12 -7.92 11.60 -20.90
CA PHE A 12 -8.20 10.29 -20.32
C PHE A 12 -7.01 9.74 -19.51
N LEU A 13 -5.79 9.85 -20.05
CA LEU A 13 -4.57 9.29 -19.47
C LEU A 13 -3.87 10.25 -18.49
N MET A 14 -3.94 11.56 -18.72
CA MET A 14 -3.14 12.56 -17.98
C MET A 14 -3.98 13.60 -17.24
N GLY A 15 -5.31 13.58 -17.38
CA GLY A 15 -6.20 14.52 -16.68
C GLY A 15 -5.94 15.99 -17.02
N ASN A 16 -5.47 16.29 -18.24
CA ASN A 16 -5.00 17.61 -18.70
C ASN A 16 -3.89 18.22 -17.83
N ARG A 17 -3.14 17.36 -17.13
CA ARG A 17 -2.08 17.73 -16.19
C ARG A 17 -2.50 18.76 -15.14
N SER A 18 -3.78 18.79 -14.79
CA SER A 18 -4.38 19.89 -14.01
C SER A 18 -4.40 19.63 -12.50
N PHE A 19 -3.90 18.48 -12.06
CA PHE A 19 -4.02 18.05 -10.67
C PHE A 19 -3.13 18.85 -9.72
N LYS A 20 -3.68 19.10 -8.54
CA LYS A 20 -2.91 19.59 -7.39
C LYS A 20 -2.03 18.44 -6.86
N PRO A 21 -0.88 18.73 -6.23
CA PRO A 21 0.06 17.69 -5.80
C PRO A 21 -0.52 16.73 -4.74
N LEU A 22 -1.41 17.22 -3.86
CA LEU A 22 -1.94 16.42 -2.75
C LEU A 22 -2.84 15.25 -3.23
N PRO A 23 -3.87 15.44 -4.07
CA PRO A 23 -4.67 14.32 -4.60
C PRO A 23 -3.82 13.26 -5.33
N VAL A 24 -2.82 13.68 -6.11
CA VAL A 24 -1.90 12.76 -6.79
C VAL A 24 -1.07 11.97 -5.78
N ALA A 25 -0.59 12.64 -4.73
CA ALA A 25 0.18 11.99 -3.69
C ALA A 25 -0.66 10.96 -2.91
N LEU A 26 -1.88 11.32 -2.52
CA LEU A 26 -2.81 10.41 -1.86
C LEU A 26 -3.15 9.21 -2.76
N SER A 27 -3.36 9.42 -4.05
CA SER A 27 -3.61 8.35 -5.01
C SER A 27 -2.42 7.38 -5.11
N LEU A 28 -1.19 7.91 -5.19
CA LEU A 28 0.02 7.08 -5.14
C LEU A 28 0.12 6.27 -3.84
N LEU A 29 -0.17 6.88 -2.69
CA LEU A 29 -0.17 6.18 -1.39
C LEU A 29 -1.15 5.00 -1.37
N THR A 30 -2.37 5.20 -1.86
CA THR A 30 -3.40 4.13 -1.93
C THR A 30 -2.92 2.93 -2.74
N SER A 31 -2.21 3.15 -3.84
CA SER A 31 -1.70 2.05 -4.67
C SER A 31 -0.63 1.20 -3.98
N TYR A 32 0.06 1.71 -2.96
CA TYR A 32 1.12 0.97 -2.25
C TYR A 32 0.64 0.39 -0.92
N VAL A 33 -0.27 1.09 -0.27
CA VAL A 33 -0.84 0.65 1.00
C VAL A 33 -2.00 -0.26 0.68
N SER A 34 -1.67 -1.50 0.33
CA SER A 34 -2.69 -2.49 0.06
C SER A 34 -3.24 -3.13 1.33
N ALA A 35 -4.36 -3.83 1.25
CA ALA A 35 -4.84 -4.68 2.34
C ALA A 35 -3.82 -5.77 2.71
N ILE A 36 -3.07 -6.26 1.71
CA ILE A 36 -1.96 -7.19 1.91
C ILE A 36 -0.86 -6.52 2.73
N SER A 37 -0.55 -5.25 2.47
CA SER A 37 0.42 -4.47 3.25
C SER A 37 -0.09 -4.27 4.68
N ILE A 38 -1.36 -3.89 4.87
CA ILE A 38 -1.93 -3.68 6.21
C ILE A 38 -1.90 -4.97 7.03
N LEU A 39 -2.43 -6.07 6.49
CA LEU A 39 -2.52 -7.36 7.19
C LEU A 39 -1.15 -8.03 7.36
N GLY A 40 -0.32 -7.96 6.32
CA GLY A 40 1.01 -8.56 6.30
C GLY A 40 1.97 -7.88 7.28
N LEU A 41 2.08 -6.55 7.24
CA LEU A 41 3.00 -5.81 8.11
C LEU A 41 2.56 -5.82 9.57
N SER A 42 1.26 -5.71 9.84
CA SER A 42 0.74 -5.82 11.21
C SER A 42 0.86 -7.24 11.76
N GLY A 43 0.59 -8.27 10.94
CA GLY A 43 0.82 -9.68 11.27
C GLY A 43 2.30 -9.99 11.50
N GLU A 44 3.19 -9.34 10.75
CA GLU A 44 4.64 -9.45 10.96
C GLU A 44 5.06 -8.86 12.30
N SER A 45 4.58 -7.66 12.61
CA SER A 45 4.81 -7.00 13.90
C SER A 45 4.27 -7.84 15.07
N TYR A 46 3.07 -8.40 14.90
CA TYR A 46 2.48 -9.33 15.87
C TYR A 46 3.30 -10.60 16.08
N ALA A 47 3.86 -11.20 15.02
CA ALA A 47 4.50 -12.50 15.08
C ALA A 47 6.01 -12.44 15.39
N ASN A 48 6.72 -11.41 14.91
CA ASN A 48 8.18 -11.30 15.02
C ASN A 48 8.68 -9.94 15.55
N GLY A 49 7.80 -8.95 15.76
CA GLY A 49 8.16 -7.64 16.32
C GLY A 49 8.50 -6.56 15.30
N MET A 50 9.08 -5.47 15.78
CA MET A 50 9.21 -4.22 15.02
C MET A 50 10.44 -4.16 14.09
N GLN A 51 11.28 -5.19 14.03
CA GLN A 51 12.50 -5.20 13.21
C GLN A 51 12.25 -4.83 11.75
N PHE A 52 11.11 -5.23 11.17
CA PHE A 52 10.79 -4.90 9.78
C PHE A 52 10.39 -3.43 9.56
N PHE A 53 10.09 -2.66 10.61
CA PHE A 53 9.76 -1.23 10.54
C PHE A 53 10.90 -0.39 9.96
N THR A 54 12.15 -0.82 10.11
CA THR A 54 13.33 -0.13 9.57
C THR A 54 13.34 -0.08 8.04
N ILE A 55 12.49 -0.86 7.35
CA ILE A 55 12.22 -0.72 5.91
C ILE A 55 11.85 0.73 5.54
N THR A 56 11.12 1.43 6.42
CA THR A 56 10.69 2.82 6.20
C THR A 56 11.87 3.75 5.94
N LEU A 57 13.03 3.53 6.58
CA LEU A 57 14.22 4.33 6.32
C LEU A 57 14.72 4.16 4.88
N GLY A 58 14.78 2.91 4.40
CA GLY A 58 15.14 2.61 3.01
C GLY A 58 14.19 3.24 2.02
N ILE A 59 12.89 3.22 2.32
CA ILE A 59 11.85 3.85 1.50
C ILE A 59 12.08 5.36 1.39
N VAL A 60 12.31 6.04 2.52
CA VAL A 60 12.60 7.49 2.54
C VAL A 60 13.82 7.80 1.69
N MET A 61 14.89 7.00 1.78
CA MET A 61 16.10 7.18 0.97
C MET A 61 15.81 6.99 -0.53
N ALA A 62 15.03 5.98 -0.92
CA ALA A 62 14.66 5.73 -2.31
C ALA A 62 13.81 6.84 -2.92
N LEU A 63 12.83 7.36 -2.19
CA LEU A 63 11.97 8.44 -2.68
C LEU A 63 12.76 9.75 -2.84
N ASN A 64 13.67 10.06 -1.91
CA ASN A 64 14.57 11.20 -2.06
C ASN A 64 15.50 11.01 -3.27
N PHE A 65 16.10 9.83 -3.43
CA PHE A 65 16.93 9.51 -4.58
C PHE A 65 16.13 9.69 -5.89
N SER A 66 14.90 9.17 -5.96
CA SER A 66 14.04 9.33 -7.14
C SER A 66 13.70 10.80 -7.41
N THR A 67 13.40 11.58 -6.37
CA THR A 67 13.05 13.01 -6.49
C THR A 67 14.17 13.88 -7.07
N TYR A 68 15.42 13.62 -6.68
CA TYR A 68 16.55 14.47 -7.05
C TYR A 68 17.35 13.96 -8.25
N LEU A 69 17.37 12.64 -8.52
CA LEU A 69 18.15 12.07 -9.61
C LEU A 69 17.28 11.62 -10.78
N LEU A 70 16.22 10.84 -10.52
CA LEU A 70 15.44 10.22 -11.59
C LEU A 70 14.40 11.17 -12.19
N LEU A 71 13.68 11.88 -11.33
CA LEU A 71 12.60 12.76 -11.75
C LEU A 71 13.09 13.90 -12.69
N PRO A 72 14.23 14.57 -12.45
CA PRO A 72 14.76 15.57 -13.38
C PRO A 72 15.17 15.03 -14.74
N ILE A 73 15.51 13.73 -14.83
CA ILE A 73 15.88 13.09 -16.09
C ILE A 73 14.62 12.70 -16.87
N LEU A 74 13.65 12.07 -16.19
CA LEU A 74 12.49 11.46 -16.85
C LEU A 74 11.35 12.46 -17.13
N TYR A 75 11.11 13.40 -16.22
CA TYR A 75 9.97 14.33 -16.33
C TYR A 75 10.02 15.23 -17.59
N PRO A 76 11.18 15.81 -17.98
CA PRO A 76 11.27 16.67 -19.17
C PRO A 76 11.01 15.93 -20.49
N LEU A 77 11.22 14.60 -20.52
CA LEU A 77 11.06 13.78 -21.72
C LEU A 77 9.59 13.62 -22.13
N LYS A 78 8.63 13.92 -21.23
CA LYS A 78 7.17 13.83 -21.47
C LYS A 78 6.75 12.49 -22.10
N LEU A 79 7.38 11.40 -21.67
CA LEU A 79 7.10 10.06 -22.17
C LEU A 79 5.66 9.66 -21.84
N THR A 80 5.04 8.91 -22.75
CA THR A 80 3.71 8.32 -22.49
C THR A 80 3.89 7.03 -21.69
N THR A 81 4.94 6.27 -21.99
CA THR A 81 5.34 5.08 -21.25
C THR A 81 6.76 5.17 -20.71
N VAL A 82 7.00 4.67 -19.50
CA VAL A 82 8.35 4.60 -18.91
C VAL A 82 9.28 3.77 -19.79
N ASN A 83 8.74 2.75 -20.46
CA ASN A 83 9.49 1.86 -21.33
C ASN A 83 10.03 2.57 -22.59
N GLU A 84 9.40 3.66 -23.07
CA GLU A 84 9.96 4.48 -24.17
C GLU A 84 11.36 5.02 -23.84
N TYR A 85 11.67 5.24 -22.55
CA TYR A 85 13.01 5.65 -22.14
C TYR A 85 14.08 4.63 -22.54
N ILE A 86 13.76 3.34 -22.54
CA ILE A 86 14.69 2.27 -22.93
C ILE A 86 15.03 2.37 -24.41
N GLU A 87 14.03 2.63 -25.26
CA GLU A 87 14.26 2.84 -26.68
C GLU A 87 15.14 4.08 -26.91
N LEU A 88 14.86 5.19 -26.24
CA LEU A 88 15.66 6.41 -26.34
C LEU A 88 17.10 6.21 -25.89
N ARG A 89 17.32 5.46 -24.80
CA ARG A 89 18.64 5.28 -24.18
C ARG A 89 19.51 4.25 -24.89
N PHE A 90 18.92 3.13 -25.32
CA PHE A 90 19.63 1.99 -25.91
C PHE A 90 19.47 1.89 -27.43
N LYS A 91 18.63 2.74 -28.05
CA LYS A 91 18.36 2.78 -29.49
C LYS A 91 17.89 1.42 -30.06
N SER A 92 17.24 0.60 -29.22
CA SER A 92 16.80 -0.75 -29.58
C SER A 92 15.31 -0.92 -29.33
N LYS A 93 14.54 -1.02 -30.41
CA LYS A 93 13.10 -1.32 -30.39
C LYS A 93 12.81 -2.72 -29.86
N ALA A 94 13.66 -3.69 -30.19
CA ALA A 94 13.50 -5.07 -29.71
C ALA A 94 13.59 -5.14 -28.18
N LEU A 95 14.55 -4.43 -27.58
CA LEU A 95 14.71 -4.38 -26.13
C LEU A 95 13.50 -3.71 -25.45
N CYS A 96 13.00 -2.62 -26.02
CA CYS A 96 11.79 -1.94 -25.55
C CYS A 96 10.58 -2.89 -25.57
N SER A 97 10.35 -3.60 -26.68
CA SER A 97 9.23 -4.55 -26.80
C SER A 97 9.32 -5.70 -25.81
N VAL A 98 10.52 -6.28 -25.60
CA VAL A 98 10.71 -7.38 -24.63
C VAL A 98 10.40 -6.91 -23.21
N ILE A 99 10.92 -5.74 -22.80
CA ILE A 99 10.69 -5.21 -21.45
C ILE A 99 9.23 -4.80 -21.25
N PHE A 100 8.59 -4.25 -22.29
CA PHE A 100 7.16 -3.96 -22.28
C PHE A 100 6.32 -5.22 -22.09
N LEU A 101 6.62 -6.31 -22.80
CA LEU A 101 5.95 -7.60 -22.65
C LEU A 101 6.12 -8.16 -21.23
N LEU A 102 7.36 -8.19 -20.72
CA LEU A 102 7.64 -8.66 -19.36
C LEU A 102 6.91 -7.83 -18.30
N SER A 103 6.89 -6.51 -18.44
CA SER A 103 6.18 -5.60 -17.54
C SER A 103 4.68 -5.83 -17.57
N THR A 104 4.11 -6.06 -18.76
CA THR A 104 2.68 -6.35 -18.93
C THR A 104 2.30 -7.66 -18.27
N VAL A 105 3.09 -8.72 -18.48
CA VAL A 105 2.87 -10.02 -17.84
C VAL A 105 2.96 -9.90 -16.32
N LYS A 106 3.99 -9.23 -15.79
CA LYS A 106 4.11 -8.94 -14.34
C LYS A 106 2.85 -8.28 -13.79
N ASN A 107 2.36 -7.23 -14.46
CA ASN A 107 1.19 -6.49 -14.01
C ASN A 107 -0.09 -7.35 -14.04
N LEU A 108 -0.27 -8.20 -15.06
CA LEU A 108 -1.41 -9.14 -15.12
C LEU A 108 -1.44 -10.09 -13.92
N PHE A 109 -0.29 -10.69 -13.56
CA PHE A 109 -0.20 -11.56 -12.38
C PHE A 109 -0.44 -10.77 -11.08
N SER A 110 0.14 -9.58 -10.96
CA SER A 110 -0.03 -8.73 -9.79
C SER A 110 -1.51 -8.34 -9.59
N SER A 111 -2.21 -7.93 -10.65
CA SER A 111 -3.64 -7.59 -10.58
C SER A 111 -4.50 -8.77 -10.16
N GLY A 112 -4.18 -10.00 -10.59
CA GLY A 112 -4.88 -11.21 -10.16
C GLY A 112 -4.72 -11.48 -8.65
N ILE A 113 -3.51 -11.31 -8.12
CA ILE A 113 -3.24 -11.46 -6.67
C ILE A 113 -3.98 -10.38 -5.89
N THR A 114 -3.93 -9.13 -6.35
CA THR A 114 -4.61 -8.01 -5.69
C THR A 114 -6.12 -8.20 -5.65
N LEU A 115 -6.75 -8.70 -6.72
CA LEU A 115 -8.19 -8.97 -6.77
C LEU A 115 -8.64 -10.12 -5.83
N PHE A 116 -7.72 -11.04 -5.51
CA PHE A 116 -8.03 -12.17 -4.65
C PHE A 116 -8.16 -11.77 -3.16
N ALA A 117 -7.32 -10.87 -2.67
CA ALA A 117 -7.37 -10.40 -1.28
C ALA A 117 -8.75 -9.87 -0.81
N PRO A 118 -9.43 -8.95 -1.52
CA PRO A 118 -10.74 -8.43 -1.14
C PRO A 118 -11.84 -9.48 -1.31
N THR A 119 -11.66 -10.45 -2.21
CA THR A 119 -12.60 -11.56 -2.39
C THR A 119 -12.71 -12.37 -1.10
N ILE A 120 -11.59 -12.65 -0.41
CA ILE A 120 -11.61 -13.38 0.87
C ILE A 120 -12.45 -12.63 1.92
N ALA A 121 -12.27 -11.30 2.01
CA ALA A 121 -13.05 -10.47 2.92
C ALA A 121 -14.55 -10.45 2.55
N LEU A 122 -14.87 -10.30 1.26
CA LEU A 122 -16.25 -10.25 0.76
C LEU A 122 -17.00 -11.57 0.97
N VAL A 123 -16.38 -12.72 0.71
CA VAL A 123 -16.99 -14.05 0.93
C VAL A 123 -17.47 -14.21 2.37
N SER A 124 -16.70 -13.68 3.33
CA SER A 124 -17.02 -13.73 4.76
C SER A 124 -18.31 -12.97 5.12
N ILE A 125 -18.70 -12.00 4.30
CA ILE A 125 -19.83 -11.09 4.56
C ILE A 125 -21.04 -11.45 3.70
N THR A 126 -20.80 -11.63 2.39
CA THR A 126 -21.87 -11.88 1.42
C THR A 126 -22.35 -13.32 1.45
N LYS A 127 -21.55 -14.24 2.01
CA LYS A 127 -21.78 -15.71 1.97
C LYS A 127 -21.91 -16.26 0.54
N LEU A 128 -21.49 -15.50 -0.47
CA LEU A 128 -21.43 -15.93 -1.87
C LEU A 128 -20.13 -16.70 -2.14
N GLY A 129 -20.13 -17.54 -3.17
CA GLY A 129 -18.93 -18.27 -3.58
C GLY A 129 -17.79 -17.35 -4.04
N TYR A 130 -16.54 -17.83 -3.93
CA TYR A 130 -15.34 -17.09 -4.32
C TYR A 130 -15.41 -16.59 -5.77
N LEU A 131 -15.79 -17.46 -6.72
CA LEU A 131 -15.86 -17.10 -8.13
C LEU A 131 -16.87 -15.97 -8.40
N THR A 132 -18.05 -16.01 -7.77
CA THR A 132 -19.07 -14.98 -7.93
C THR A 132 -18.58 -13.62 -7.44
N ASN A 133 -17.91 -13.58 -6.27
CA ASN A 133 -17.34 -12.35 -5.74
C ASN A 133 -16.20 -11.82 -6.62
N ILE A 134 -15.34 -12.69 -7.17
CA ILE A 134 -14.28 -12.28 -8.10
C ILE A 134 -14.88 -11.62 -9.35
N PHE A 135 -15.89 -12.25 -9.98
CA PHE A 135 -16.53 -11.68 -11.17
C PHE A 135 -17.23 -10.37 -10.87
N LEU A 136 -17.98 -10.29 -9.77
CA LEU A 136 -18.68 -9.08 -9.36
C LEU A 136 -17.69 -7.92 -9.16
N LEU A 137 -16.62 -8.16 -8.40
CA LEU A 137 -15.60 -7.16 -8.10
C LEU A 137 -14.86 -6.73 -9.38
N GLY A 138 -14.46 -7.69 -10.21
CA GLY A 138 -13.77 -7.42 -11.47
C GLY A 138 -14.62 -6.59 -12.45
N ILE A 139 -15.92 -6.90 -12.58
CA ILE A 139 -16.85 -6.15 -13.42
C ILE A 139 -17.00 -4.72 -12.90
N VAL A 140 -17.29 -4.55 -11.61
CA VAL A 140 -17.43 -3.22 -11.00
C VAL A 140 -16.15 -2.40 -11.19
N CYS A 141 -14.99 -3.00 -10.92
CA CYS A 141 -13.68 -2.36 -11.10
C CYS A 141 -13.42 -1.90 -12.52
N THR A 142 -13.71 -2.79 -13.48
CA THR A 142 -13.52 -2.51 -14.91
C THR A 142 -14.46 -1.40 -15.36
N LEU A 143 -15.73 -1.42 -14.94
CA LEU A 143 -16.72 -0.42 -15.34
C LEU A 143 -16.37 0.97 -14.81
N TYR A 144 -16.07 1.12 -13.51
CA TYR A 144 -15.76 2.45 -12.99
C TYR A 144 -14.43 2.99 -13.54
N SER A 145 -13.43 2.12 -13.73
CA SER A 145 -12.13 2.51 -14.28
C SER A 145 -12.22 2.94 -15.75
N SER A 146 -13.00 2.20 -16.56
CA SER A 146 -13.20 2.49 -17.98
C SER A 146 -14.02 3.76 -18.22
N LEU A 147 -15.06 4.01 -17.41
CA LEU A 147 -15.91 5.20 -17.55
C LEU A 147 -15.25 6.47 -16.98
N GLY A 148 -14.44 6.32 -15.94
CA GLY A 148 -13.91 7.44 -15.16
C GLY A 148 -12.58 8.03 -15.64
N GLY A 149 -11.69 7.20 -16.22
CA GLY A 149 -10.31 7.59 -16.55
C GLY A 149 -9.48 7.98 -15.31
N ILE A 150 -8.29 8.54 -15.52
CA ILE A 150 -7.35 8.84 -14.42
C ILE A 150 -7.94 9.80 -13.36
N LYS A 151 -8.86 10.68 -13.77
CA LYS A 151 -9.49 11.64 -12.85
C LYS A 151 -10.37 10.95 -11.81
N ALA A 152 -11.20 9.99 -12.23
CA ALA A 152 -12.06 9.26 -11.29
C ALA A 152 -11.22 8.39 -10.35
N VAL A 153 -10.21 7.71 -10.90
CA VAL A 153 -9.28 6.86 -10.14
C VAL A 153 -8.60 7.65 -9.02
N ILE A 154 -8.07 8.84 -9.30
CA ILE A 154 -7.42 9.65 -8.25
C ILE A 154 -8.39 10.01 -7.12
N TRP A 155 -9.65 10.34 -7.43
CA TRP A 155 -10.62 10.71 -6.40
C TRP A 155 -11.14 9.51 -5.60
N THR A 156 -11.30 8.34 -6.24
CA THR A 156 -11.61 7.10 -5.51
C THR A 156 -10.47 6.73 -4.56
N ASP A 157 -9.22 6.87 -5.01
CA ASP A 157 -8.05 6.58 -4.19
C ASP A 157 -7.96 7.50 -2.95
N VAL A 158 -8.28 8.79 -3.11
CA VAL A 158 -8.32 9.77 -2.00
C VAL A 158 -9.37 9.38 -0.96
N PHE A 159 -10.53 8.89 -1.41
CA PHE A 159 -11.56 8.40 -0.49
C PHE A 159 -11.10 7.12 0.24
N GLN A 160 -10.53 6.16 -0.49
CA GLN A 160 -10.03 4.89 0.07
C GLN A 160 -8.97 5.13 1.16
N ILE A 161 -7.96 5.95 0.90
CA ILE A 161 -6.90 6.20 1.89
C ILE A 161 -7.43 6.88 3.15
N SER A 162 -8.44 7.74 3.00
CA SER A 162 -9.10 8.40 4.14
C SER A 162 -9.81 7.39 5.03
N VAL A 163 -10.54 6.44 4.44
CA VAL A 163 -11.20 5.34 5.17
C VAL A 163 -10.15 4.46 5.86
N MET A 164 -9.05 4.13 5.17
CA MET A 164 -7.99 3.29 5.73
C MET A 164 -7.31 3.95 6.93
N MET A 165 -7.04 5.24 6.87
CA MET A 165 -6.47 6.01 7.99
C MET A 165 -7.40 5.98 9.20
N ILE A 166 -8.70 6.17 9.01
CA ILE A 166 -9.70 6.10 10.10
C ILE A 166 -9.71 4.70 10.72
N GLY A 167 -9.71 3.65 9.89
CA GLY A 167 -9.68 2.27 10.36
C GLY A 167 -8.44 1.95 11.21
N LEU A 168 -7.24 2.30 10.72
CA LEU A 168 -5.98 2.07 11.43
C LEU A 168 -5.89 2.87 12.74
N ILE A 169 -6.29 4.15 12.72
CA ILE A 169 -6.31 4.99 13.94
C ILE A 169 -7.28 4.41 14.97
N SER A 170 -8.43 3.91 14.53
CA SER A 170 -9.42 3.32 15.43
C SER A 170 -8.89 2.05 16.09
N VAL A 171 -8.25 1.15 15.33
CA VAL A 171 -7.63 -0.07 15.86
C VAL A 171 -6.55 0.26 16.90
N LEU A 172 -5.68 1.24 16.61
CA LEU A 172 -4.63 1.65 17.54
C LEU A 172 -5.17 2.28 18.82
N THR A 173 -6.06 3.26 18.69
CA THR A 173 -6.54 4.04 19.84
C THR A 173 -7.39 3.20 20.77
N ILE A 174 -8.37 2.47 20.22
CA ILE A 174 -9.27 1.63 21.00
C ILE A 174 -8.51 0.41 21.52
N GLY A 175 -7.71 -0.24 20.67
CA GLY A 175 -6.94 -1.41 21.09
C GLY A 175 -5.87 -1.10 22.15
N ALA A 176 -5.19 0.05 22.07
CA ALA A 176 -4.27 0.49 23.11
C ALA A 176 -5.03 0.83 24.41
N SER A 177 -6.23 1.42 24.31
CA SER A 177 -7.07 1.69 25.49
C SER A 177 -7.46 0.39 26.22
N LEU A 178 -7.73 -0.70 25.50
CA LEU A 178 -8.02 -2.01 26.10
C LEU A 178 -6.84 -2.60 26.87
N ASN A 179 -5.61 -2.27 26.46
CA ASN A 179 -4.39 -2.67 27.14
C ASN A 179 -4.04 -1.81 28.37
N GLY A 180 -4.88 -0.84 28.75
CA GLY A 180 -4.53 0.15 29.79
C GLY A 180 -3.71 1.34 29.29
N GLY A 181 -3.55 1.49 27.96
CA GLY A 181 -2.92 2.63 27.30
C GLY A 181 -1.73 2.24 26.39
N ILE A 182 -1.20 3.25 25.69
CA ILE A 182 -0.05 3.07 24.78
C ILE A 182 1.21 2.66 25.56
N ILE A 183 1.43 3.25 26.74
CA ILE A 183 2.62 2.96 27.57
C ILE A 183 2.61 1.50 28.01
N GLU A 184 1.47 1.00 28.50
CA GLU A 184 1.33 -0.40 28.91
C GLU A 184 1.47 -1.35 27.72
N THR A 185 0.90 -0.99 26.57
CA THR A 185 1.09 -1.74 25.31
C THR A 185 2.57 -1.89 24.96
N LEU A 186 3.34 -0.79 25.03
CA LEU A 186 4.77 -0.81 24.76
C LEU A 186 5.54 -1.60 25.83
N TYR A 187 5.14 -1.51 27.10
CA TYR A 187 5.74 -2.29 28.17
C TYR A 187 5.56 -3.80 27.96
N ILE A 188 4.35 -4.25 27.64
CA ILE A 188 4.04 -5.66 27.32
C ILE A 188 4.82 -6.10 26.07
N ALA A 189 4.84 -5.28 25.02
CA ALA A 189 5.60 -5.56 23.80
C ALA A 189 7.12 -5.65 24.06
N SER A 190 7.65 -4.81 24.94
CA SER A 190 9.06 -4.84 25.36
C SER A 190 9.38 -6.14 26.08
N LYS A 191 8.52 -6.54 27.04
CA LYS A 191 8.68 -7.80 27.79
C LYS A 191 8.59 -9.03 26.88
N GLY A 192 7.79 -8.93 25.82
CA GLY A 192 7.67 -9.93 24.76
C GLY A 192 8.79 -9.92 23.71
N GLY A 193 9.81 -9.06 23.86
CA GLY A 193 10.93 -8.96 22.92
C GLY A 193 10.55 -8.37 21.56
N ARG A 194 9.43 -7.65 21.44
CA ARG A 194 8.89 -7.18 20.15
C ARG A 194 9.31 -5.77 19.75
N LEU A 195 9.99 -5.05 20.64
CA LEU A 195 10.47 -3.68 20.39
C LEU A 195 11.90 -3.62 19.83
N GLU A 196 12.55 -4.75 19.59
CA GLU A 196 13.88 -4.75 18.96
C GLU A 196 13.75 -4.24 17.52
N LEU A 197 14.44 -3.13 17.24
CA LEU A 197 14.45 -2.48 15.92
C LEU A 197 15.74 -2.74 15.14
N PHE A 198 16.87 -2.80 15.85
CA PHE A 198 18.20 -2.74 15.25
C PHE A 198 18.96 -4.05 15.44
N ASP A 199 18.60 -5.06 14.66
CA ASP A 199 19.46 -6.24 14.52
C ASP A 199 20.55 -5.95 13.46
N MET A 200 21.78 -5.73 13.92
CA MET A 200 22.95 -5.43 13.07
C MET A 200 23.69 -6.67 12.57
N ASN A 201 23.13 -7.87 12.75
CA ASN A 201 23.73 -9.09 12.23
C ASN A 201 23.91 -9.02 10.69
N LEU A 202 25.08 -9.42 10.20
CA LEU A 202 25.42 -9.46 8.77
C LEU A 202 25.12 -10.81 8.11
N SER A 203 24.59 -11.77 8.89
CA SER A 203 24.29 -13.11 8.38
C SER A 203 23.14 -13.07 7.36
N PRO A 204 23.32 -13.64 6.15
CA PRO A 204 22.27 -13.69 5.14
C PRO A 204 21.14 -14.67 5.50
N PHE A 205 21.34 -15.51 6.53
CA PHE A 205 20.35 -16.47 7.00
C PHE A 205 19.36 -15.87 8.01
N VAL A 206 19.65 -14.67 8.52
CA VAL A 206 18.74 -13.96 9.43
C VAL A 206 17.63 -13.32 8.61
N ARG A 207 16.39 -13.61 9.03
CA ARG A 207 15.17 -13.17 8.33
C ARG A 207 15.13 -11.66 8.10
N HIS A 208 15.34 -10.88 9.17
CA HIS A 208 15.28 -9.42 9.14
C HIS A 208 16.48 -8.86 9.91
N THR A 209 17.39 -8.23 9.18
CA THR A 209 18.48 -7.43 9.74
C THR A 209 18.28 -6.00 9.31
N PHE A 210 18.81 -5.04 10.07
CA PHE A 210 18.70 -3.62 9.76
C PHE A 210 19.16 -3.32 8.32
N ILE A 211 20.27 -3.92 7.90
CA ILE A 211 20.83 -3.72 6.56
C ILE A 211 19.93 -4.35 5.49
N ASN A 212 19.45 -5.58 5.70
CA ASN A 212 18.61 -6.26 4.72
C ASN A 212 17.27 -5.53 4.53
N THR A 213 16.61 -5.13 5.63
CA THR A 213 15.32 -4.43 5.56
C THR A 213 15.44 -3.03 4.95
N VAL A 214 16.48 -2.27 5.30
CA VAL A 214 16.75 -0.96 4.70
C VAL A 214 17.09 -1.09 3.21
N ALA A 215 17.96 -2.04 2.84
CA ALA A 215 18.30 -2.29 1.43
C ALA A 215 17.07 -2.73 0.63
N SER A 216 16.26 -3.64 1.19
CA SER A 216 14.99 -4.08 0.59
C SER A 216 14.05 -2.89 0.38
N GLY A 217 13.86 -2.04 1.38
CA GLY A 217 13.03 -0.83 1.27
C GLY A 217 13.54 0.11 0.17
N PHE A 218 14.86 0.30 0.11
CA PHE A 218 15.50 1.16 -0.88
C PHE A 218 15.27 0.65 -2.31
N PHE A 219 15.69 -0.59 -2.63
CA PHE A 219 15.58 -1.10 -3.99
C PHE A 219 14.14 -1.35 -4.42
N HIS A 220 13.27 -1.78 -3.50
CA HIS A 220 11.86 -2.01 -3.80
C HIS A 220 11.16 -0.71 -4.18
N TYR A 221 11.24 0.32 -3.33
CA TYR A 221 10.58 1.60 -3.61
C TYR A 221 11.28 2.42 -4.70
N LEU A 222 12.59 2.23 -4.90
CA LEU A 222 13.26 2.83 -6.05
C LEU A 222 12.65 2.32 -7.36
N SER A 223 12.49 1.00 -7.50
CA SER A 223 11.88 0.37 -8.68
C SER A 223 10.46 0.88 -8.92
N LEU A 224 9.66 1.02 -7.85
CA LEU A 224 8.28 1.50 -7.92
C LEU A 224 8.17 2.96 -8.41
N TYR A 225 9.08 3.84 -8.00
CA TYR A 225 9.06 5.26 -8.39
C TYR A 225 9.91 5.56 -9.64
N SER A 226 10.69 4.60 -10.16
CA SER A 226 11.53 4.77 -11.34
C SER A 226 11.00 4.08 -12.59
N SER A 227 10.51 2.85 -12.43
CA SER A 227 10.32 1.89 -13.51
C SER A 227 8.88 1.46 -13.66
N ASP A 228 8.03 1.77 -12.68
CA ASP A 228 6.61 1.44 -12.74
C ASP A 228 5.83 2.50 -13.51
N GLN A 229 5.10 2.03 -14.52
CA GLN A 229 4.28 2.85 -15.41
C GLN A 229 3.21 3.61 -14.64
N ILE A 230 2.53 2.97 -13.68
CA ILE A 230 1.37 3.56 -12.99
C ILE A 230 1.82 4.80 -12.20
N ASN A 231 2.96 4.69 -11.52
CA ASN A 231 3.47 5.76 -10.66
C ASN A 231 4.04 6.90 -11.47
N PHE A 232 4.84 6.58 -12.49
CA PHE A 232 5.39 7.60 -13.37
C PHE A 232 4.29 8.40 -14.06
N GLN A 233 3.27 7.72 -14.60
CA GLN A 233 2.14 8.38 -15.26
C GLN A 233 1.40 9.32 -14.31
N ARG A 234 1.10 8.87 -13.09
CA ARG A 234 0.46 9.70 -12.04
C ARG A 234 1.30 10.92 -11.67
N ILE A 235 2.62 10.75 -11.47
CA ILE A 235 3.53 11.87 -11.18
C ILE A 235 3.55 12.87 -12.34
N CYS A 236 3.48 12.42 -13.59
CA CYS A 236 3.43 13.28 -14.78
C CYS A 236 2.08 14.00 -15.01
N THR A 237 1.04 13.73 -14.20
CA THR A 237 -0.25 14.46 -14.25
C THR A 237 -0.21 15.84 -13.58
N VAL A 238 0.91 16.26 -13.02
CA VAL A 238 1.08 17.64 -12.51
C VAL A 238 1.80 18.50 -13.53
N LYS A 239 1.52 19.82 -13.52
CA LYS A 239 2.01 20.77 -14.55
C LYS A 239 3.52 21.02 -14.56
N SER A 240 4.19 20.91 -13.41
CA SER A 240 5.60 21.29 -13.29
C SER A 240 6.41 20.26 -12.50
N ILE A 241 7.71 20.20 -12.77
CA ILE A 241 8.64 19.34 -12.04
C ILE A 241 8.67 19.67 -10.54
N LYS A 242 8.59 20.96 -10.16
CA LYS A 242 8.51 21.37 -8.75
C LYS A 242 7.25 20.81 -8.06
N MET A 243 6.13 20.74 -8.79
CA MET A 243 4.91 20.10 -8.28
C MET A 243 5.07 18.58 -8.17
N ALA A 244 5.74 17.94 -9.13
CA ALA A 244 6.05 16.51 -9.07
C ALA A 244 6.98 16.17 -7.89
N GLN A 245 7.97 17.02 -7.60
CA GLN A 245 8.81 16.88 -6.40
C GLN A 245 7.99 17.00 -5.11
N ARG A 246 7.02 17.92 -5.06
CA ARG A 246 6.07 18.00 -3.93
C ARG A 246 5.20 16.76 -3.79
N VAL A 247 4.76 16.16 -4.91
CA VAL A 247 4.02 14.89 -4.88
C VAL A 247 4.83 13.80 -4.19
N ILE A 248 6.10 13.64 -4.56
CA ILE A 248 6.97 12.61 -3.93
C ILE A 248 7.26 12.96 -2.46
N SER A 249 7.49 14.23 -2.14
CA SER A 249 7.68 14.68 -0.75
C SER A 249 6.45 14.40 0.14
N TYR A 250 5.24 14.61 -0.38
CA TYR A 250 4.01 14.22 0.33
C TYR A 250 3.86 12.70 0.46
N ASN A 251 4.32 11.92 -0.53
CA ASN A 251 4.36 10.46 -0.41
C ASN A 251 5.33 9.99 0.68
N VAL A 252 6.51 10.62 0.80
CA VAL A 252 7.46 10.32 1.90
C VAL A 252 6.76 10.48 3.24
N PHE A 253 6.10 11.62 3.47
CA PHE A 253 5.36 11.85 4.70
C PHE A 253 4.22 10.84 4.90
N GLY A 254 3.44 10.59 3.85
CA GLY A 254 2.30 9.67 3.91
C GLY A 254 2.69 8.22 4.20
N ILE A 255 3.76 7.71 3.59
CA ILE A 255 4.25 6.35 3.86
C ILE A 255 4.72 6.23 5.30
N VAL A 256 5.53 7.19 5.78
CA VAL A 256 6.01 7.20 7.17
C VAL A 256 4.82 7.21 8.14
N LEU A 257 3.83 8.06 7.89
CA LEU A 257 2.62 8.14 8.70
C LEU A 257 1.86 6.81 8.71
N ILE A 258 1.58 6.23 7.54
CA ILE A 258 0.80 4.99 7.44
C ILE A 258 1.55 3.82 8.08
N PHE A 259 2.85 3.68 7.85
CA PHE A 259 3.64 2.60 8.43
C PHE A 259 3.74 2.77 9.96
N SER A 260 3.82 4.02 10.45
CA SER A 260 3.75 4.31 11.89
C SER A 260 2.39 3.96 12.51
N LEU A 261 1.34 3.73 11.72
CA LEU A 261 0.06 3.22 12.20
C LEU A 261 -0.04 1.70 12.07
N ILE A 262 0.40 1.12 10.95
CA ILE A 262 0.26 -0.32 10.68
C ILE A 262 1.10 -1.16 11.65
N PHE A 263 2.38 -0.80 11.85
CA PHE A 263 3.28 -1.62 12.66
C PHE A 263 2.87 -1.66 14.15
N PRO A 264 2.55 -0.53 14.81
CA PRO A 264 2.06 -0.58 16.18
C PRO A 264 0.69 -1.25 16.31
N SER A 265 -0.12 -1.33 15.26
CA SER A 265 -1.39 -2.08 15.30
C SER A 265 -1.15 -3.57 15.58
N GLY A 266 -0.06 -4.14 15.05
CA GLY A 266 0.40 -5.49 15.37
C GLY A 266 0.84 -5.65 16.83
N LEU A 267 1.51 -4.64 17.39
CA LEU A 267 1.90 -4.64 18.81
C LEU A 267 0.70 -4.53 19.75
N VAL A 268 -0.29 -3.70 19.38
CA VAL A 268 -1.54 -3.57 20.13
C VAL A 268 -2.27 -4.90 20.19
N ALA A 269 -2.36 -5.62 19.06
CA ALA A 269 -2.92 -6.96 19.02
C ALA A 269 -2.10 -7.95 19.86
N TYR A 270 -0.77 -7.89 19.77
CA TYR A 270 0.12 -8.72 20.59
C TYR A 270 -0.11 -8.52 22.10
N ALA A 271 -0.18 -7.26 22.55
CA ALA A 271 -0.38 -6.94 23.95
C ALA A 271 -1.77 -7.36 24.47
N ASN A 272 -2.82 -7.27 23.65
CA ASN A 272 -4.16 -7.73 24.01
C ASN A 272 -4.24 -9.25 24.23
N TYR A 273 -3.39 -10.00 23.53
CA TYR A 273 -3.33 -11.46 23.60
C TYR A 273 -2.10 -11.98 24.35
N ALA A 274 -1.41 -11.12 25.10
CA ALA A 274 -0.25 -11.50 25.88
C ALA A 274 -0.66 -12.55 26.94
N GLY A 275 -0.19 -13.79 26.76
CA GLY A 275 -0.50 -14.94 27.62
C GLY A 275 -1.60 -15.88 27.09
N CYS A 276 -2.34 -15.48 26.06
CA CYS A 276 -3.39 -16.30 25.43
C CYS A 276 -3.35 -16.08 23.90
N ASP A 277 -2.27 -16.54 23.27
CA ASP A 277 -2.00 -16.33 21.85
C ASP A 277 -3.00 -17.12 20.97
N PRO A 278 -3.86 -16.46 20.17
CA PRO A 278 -4.82 -17.11 19.29
C PRO A 278 -4.18 -18.04 18.25
N MET A 279 -2.93 -17.75 17.87
CA MET A 279 -2.16 -18.57 16.94
C MET A 279 -1.66 -19.85 17.61
N ALA A 280 -1.17 -19.75 18.85
CA ALA A 280 -0.77 -20.91 19.65
C ALA A 280 -1.96 -21.82 20.01
N LEU A 281 -3.14 -21.23 20.18
CA LEU A 281 -4.40 -21.94 20.41
C LEU A 281 -5.01 -22.56 19.13
N GLY A 282 -4.44 -22.29 17.96
CA GLY A 282 -4.94 -22.80 16.68
C GLY A 282 -6.26 -22.16 16.20
N ILE A 283 -6.66 -21.03 16.79
CA ILE A 283 -7.85 -20.27 16.39
C ILE A 283 -7.60 -19.56 15.06
N ILE A 284 -6.42 -18.96 14.91
CA ILE A 284 -5.92 -18.42 13.64
C ILE A 284 -4.82 -19.33 13.07
N LYS A 285 -4.84 -19.56 11.76
CA LYS A 285 -3.83 -20.41 11.10
C LYS A 285 -2.64 -19.62 10.59
N ARG A 286 -2.88 -18.34 10.31
CA ARG A 286 -1.94 -17.44 9.64
C ARG A 286 -1.82 -16.14 10.42
N LYS A 287 -0.61 -15.61 10.51
CA LYS A 287 -0.34 -14.34 11.21
C LYS A 287 -1.08 -13.16 10.61
N GLU A 288 -1.40 -13.19 9.31
CA GLU A 288 -2.14 -12.15 8.61
C GLU A 288 -3.61 -12.05 9.07
N GLU A 289 -4.13 -13.08 9.72
CA GLU A 289 -5.52 -13.14 10.22
C GLU A 289 -5.68 -12.47 11.60
N ILE A 290 -4.59 -12.05 12.25
CA ILE A 290 -4.63 -11.53 13.63
C ILE A 290 -5.42 -10.24 13.77
N ILE A 291 -5.23 -9.25 12.88
CA ILE A 291 -5.95 -7.97 13.00
C ILE A 291 -7.44 -8.14 12.70
N PRO A 292 -7.87 -8.87 11.64
CA PRO A 292 -9.28 -9.18 11.44
C PRO A 292 -9.88 -9.90 12.65
N TYR A 293 -9.18 -10.89 13.21
CA TYR A 293 -9.63 -11.60 14.40
C TYR A 293 -9.77 -10.65 15.60
N PHE A 294 -8.75 -9.82 15.87
CA PHE A 294 -8.76 -8.83 16.94
C PHE A 294 -9.94 -7.86 16.85
N VAL A 295 -10.21 -7.33 15.64
CA VAL A 295 -11.33 -6.41 15.42
C VAL A 295 -12.67 -7.09 15.71
N MET A 296 -12.84 -8.34 15.30
CA MET A 296 -14.08 -9.09 15.52
C MET A 296 -14.25 -9.55 16.97
N ASP A 297 -13.18 -9.97 17.64
CA ASP A 297 -13.21 -10.46 19.02
C ASP A 297 -13.32 -9.31 20.03
N LYS A 298 -12.45 -8.31 19.92
CA LYS A 298 -12.30 -7.27 20.93
C LYS A 298 -12.99 -5.96 20.61
N LEU A 299 -13.25 -5.66 19.34
CA LEU A 299 -13.79 -4.35 18.94
C LEU A 299 -15.22 -4.40 18.39
N SER A 300 -15.84 -5.58 18.33
CA SER A 300 -17.20 -5.78 17.83
C SER A 300 -18.29 -5.16 18.72
N PHE A 301 -17.98 -4.85 19.98
CA PHE A 301 -18.89 -4.16 20.88
C PHE A 301 -19.22 -2.73 20.43
N ILE A 302 -18.38 -2.14 19.56
CA ILE A 302 -18.64 -0.81 18.97
C ILE A 302 -19.38 -1.00 17.64
N PRO A 303 -20.67 -0.63 17.56
CA PRO A 303 -21.44 -0.81 16.34
C PRO A 303 -20.82 0.00 15.20
N GLY A 304 -20.61 -0.66 14.06
CA GLY A 304 -20.06 -0.04 12.84
C GLY A 304 -18.54 -0.15 12.70
N LEU A 305 -17.78 -0.38 13.78
CA LEU A 305 -16.31 -0.44 13.70
C LEU A 305 -15.80 -1.64 12.86
N PRO A 306 -16.34 -2.87 12.99
CA PRO A 306 -16.00 -3.96 12.09
C PRO A 306 -16.28 -3.61 10.62
N GLY A 307 -17.36 -2.87 10.34
CA GLY A 307 -17.70 -2.38 9.01
C GLY A 307 -16.68 -1.40 8.46
N ILE A 308 -16.20 -0.46 9.28
CA ILE A 308 -15.12 0.48 8.90
C ILE A 308 -13.81 -0.27 8.61
N PHE A 309 -13.49 -1.28 9.41
CA PHE A 309 -12.29 -2.09 9.20
C PHE A 309 -12.37 -2.95 7.93
N VAL A 310 -13.51 -3.58 7.67
CA VAL A 310 -13.76 -4.26 6.39
C VAL A 310 -13.64 -3.26 5.24
N ALA A 311 -14.23 -2.07 5.35
CA ALA A 311 -14.13 -1.03 4.33
C ALA A 311 -12.68 -0.57 4.11
N THR A 312 -11.87 -0.57 5.17
CA THR A 312 -10.41 -0.33 5.11
C THR A 312 -9.69 -1.41 4.30
N LEU A 313 -10.00 -2.69 4.55
CA LEU A 313 -9.41 -3.81 3.81
C LEU A 313 -9.87 -3.86 2.34
N VAL A 314 -11.15 -3.61 2.09
CA VAL A 314 -11.69 -3.54 0.73
C VAL A 314 -11.11 -2.33 -0.01
N GLY A 315 -11.01 -1.17 0.66
CA GLY A 315 -10.42 0.04 0.11
C GLY A 315 -8.93 -0.09 -0.21
N GLY A 316 -8.16 -0.82 0.59
CA GLY A 316 -6.76 -1.12 0.28
C GLY A 316 -6.57 -2.22 -0.77
N SER A 317 -7.63 -2.80 -1.33
CA SER A 317 -7.52 -3.88 -2.30
C SER A 317 -7.99 -3.53 -3.71
N LEU A 318 -8.62 -2.36 -3.84
CA LEU A 318 -9.30 -1.86 -5.03
C LEU A 318 -8.46 -0.75 -5.64
#